data_AF-A0A738IE37-F1
#
_entry.id   AF-A0A738IE37-F1
#
_cell.length_a   1.000
_cell.length_b   1.000
_cell.length_c   1.000
_cell.angle_alpha   90.00
_cell.angle_beta   90.00
_cell.angle_gamma   90.00
#
_symmetry.space_group_name_H-M   'P 1'
#
loop_
_entity.id
_entity.type
_entity.pdbx_description
1 polymer ?
#
loop_
_entity_poly.entity_id
_entity_poly.type
_entity_poly.pdbx_seq_one_letter_code
_entity_poly.pdbx_strand_id
1 'polypeptide(L)' 'MEIEVTNITAADNEVATGINATVTFIDYENNSGEIVVYVKLPLEKQLSISDVEEKAQELAKNKLKALVAGF' A
#
# COMPACT_ATOMS: atom_id res chain seq x y z
N MET A 1 3.05 11.18 12.21
CA MET A 1 2.78 9.94 11.47
C MET A 1 3.48 10.02 10.12
N GLU A 2 4.40 9.10 9.89
CA GLU A 2 5.10 8.92 8.62
C GLU A 2 4.46 7.76 7.84
N ILE A 3 4.48 7.84 6.51
CA ILE A 3 3.96 6.79 5.63
C ILE A 3 5.05 6.42 4.66
N GLU A 4 5.50 5.16 4.73
CA GLU A 4 6.50 4.62 3.82
C GLU A 4 5.85 3.65 2.84
N VAL A 5 6.23 3.73 1.57
CA VAL A 5 5.84 2.76 0.54
C VAL A 5 7.09 2.03 0.09
N THR A 6 7.12 0.71 0.29
CA THR A 6 8.27 -0.14 -0.02
C THR A 6 7.84 -1.38 -0.78
N ASN A 7 8.83 -2.16 -1.25
CA ASN A 7 8.61 -3.44 -1.94
C ASN A 7 7.68 -3.34 -3.16
N ILE A 8 7.77 -2.22 -3.90
CA ILE A 8 7.00 -2.03 -5.14
C ILE A 8 7.51 -3.02 -6.19
N THR A 9 6.66 -3.97 -6.57
CA THR A 9 6.97 -5.00 -7.58
C THR A 9 5.81 -5.11 -8.57
N ALA A 10 6.12 -5.11 -9.87
CA ALA A 10 5.13 -5.26 -10.92
C ALA A 10 5.31 -6.61 -11.63
N ALA A 11 4.20 -7.28 -11.92
CA ALA A 11 4.18 -8.51 -12.70
C ALA A 11 3.08 -8.47 -13.76
N ASP A 12 3.41 -9.00 -14.95
CA ASP A 12 2.52 -9.09 -16.11
C ASP A 12 2.66 -10.47 -16.76
N ASN A 13 2.26 -11.51 -16.04
CA ASN A 13 2.27 -12.88 -16.55
C ASN A 13 1.06 -13.68 -16.06
N GLU A 14 0.91 -14.90 -16.59
CA GLU A 14 -0.21 -15.80 -16.26
C GLU A 14 -0.29 -16.19 -14.77
N VAL A 15 0.83 -16.07 -14.04
CA VAL A 15 0.96 -16.47 -12.63
C VAL A 15 0.67 -15.29 -11.70
N ALA A 16 1.04 -14.08 -12.10
CA ALA A 16 0.82 -12.86 -11.34
C ALA A 16 0.63 -11.65 -12.27
N THR A 17 -0.51 -10.97 -12.10
CA THR A 17 -0.79 -9.68 -12.74
C THR A 17 -1.06 -8.64 -11.67
N GLY A 18 -0.43 -7.47 -11.79
CA GLY A 18 -0.64 -6.31 -10.92
C GLY A 18 0.65 -5.71 -10.39
N ILE A 19 0.50 -4.73 -9.50
CA ILE A 19 1.59 -4.09 -8.76
C ILE A 19 1.38 -4.37 -7.28
N ASN A 20 2.33 -5.03 -6.63
CA ASN A 20 2.33 -5.21 -5.18
C ASN A 20 3.15 -4.10 -4.54
N ALA A 21 2.68 -3.59 -3.40
CA ALA A 21 3.44 -2.69 -2.56
C ALA A 21 3.14 -2.96 -1.08
N THR A 22 4.07 -2.56 -0.23
CA THR A 22 3.92 -2.56 1.22
C THR A 22 3.82 -1.13 1.69
N VAL A 23 2.76 -0.79 2.42
CA VAL A 23 2.58 0.55 3.01
C VAL A 23 2.71 0.42 4.52
N THR A 24 3.66 1.13 5.10
CA THR A 24 3.90 1.16 6.53
C THR A 24 3.49 2.52 7.09
N PHE A 25 2.61 2.54 8.09
CA PHE A 25 2.26 3.72 8.86
C PHE A 25 3.04 3.70 10.17
N ILE A 26 3.88 4.71 10.38
CA ILE A 26 4.78 4.79 11.54
C ILE A 26 4.38 5.99 12.39
N ASP A 27 4.08 5.75 13.67
CA ASP A 27 3.77 6.79 14.64
C ASP A 27 4.87 6.90 15.70
N TYR A 28 5.94 7.61 15.33
CA TYR A 28 7.11 7.83 16.19
C TYR A 28 6.80 8.55 17.50
N GLU A 29 5.74 9.35 17.56
CA GLU A 29 5.42 10.18 18.74
C GLU A 29 4.64 9.40 19.80
N ASN A 30 3.82 8.41 19.39
CA ASN A 30 2.90 7.73 20.31
C ASN A 30 3.32 6.30 20.67
N ASN A 31 4.47 5.81 20.20
CA ASN A 31 4.92 4.42 20.42
C ASN A 31 3.86 3.36 20.02
N SER A 32 2.94 3.74 19.13
CA SER A 32 1.76 2.95 18.72
C SER A 32 2.11 1.67 17.96
N GLY A 33 3.39 1.43 17.69
CA GLY A 33 3.87 0.41 16.78
C GLY A 33 3.71 0.83 15.31
N GLU A 34 4.16 -0.05 14.43
CA GLU A 34 4.06 0.11 12.98
C GLU A 34 2.82 -0.65 12.47
N ILE A 35 2.04 -0.02 11.60
CA ILE A 35 0.95 -0.69 10.89
C ILE A 35 1.42 -0.97 9.47
N VAL A 36 1.59 -2.26 9.15
CA VAL A 36 2.01 -2.72 7.82
C VAL A 36 0.81 -3.21 7.03
N VAL A 37 0.60 -2.65 5.85
CA VAL A 37 -0.50 -3.00 4.95
C VAL A 37 0.04 -3.43 3.60
N TYR A 38 -0.26 -4.68 3.22
CA TYR A 38 0.04 -5.20 1.88
C TYR A 38 -1.08 -4.81 0.91
N VAL A 39 -0.69 -4.16 -0.19
CA VAL A 39 -1.61 -3.72 -1.24
C VAL A 39 -1.25 -4.34 -2.57
N LYS A 40 -2.29 -4.60 -3.36
CA LYS A 40 -2.19 -5.07 -4.74
C LYS A 40 -3.03 -4.13 -5.61
N LEU A 41 -2.36 -3.38 -6.47
CA LEU A 41 -2.93 -2.48 -7.45
C LEU A 41 -3.05 -3.20 -8.81
N PRO A 42 -3.99 -2.78 -9.68
CA PRO A 42 -4.02 -3.23 -11.06
C PRO A 42 -2.72 -2.84 -11.79
N LEU A 43 -2.35 -3.62 -12.80
CA LEU A 43 -1.20 -3.29 -13.62
C LEU A 43 -1.57 -2.18 -14.61
N GLU A 44 -1.00 -1.00 -14.41
CA GLU A 44 -1.17 0.15 -15.29
C GLU A 44 0.20 0.59 -15.79
N LYS A 45 0.56 0.20 -17.02
CA LYS A 45 1.92 0.38 -17.59
C LYS A 45 2.35 1.84 -17.76
N GLN A 46 1.44 2.79 -17.60
CA GLN A 46 1.70 4.22 -17.75
C GLN A 46 1.81 4.96 -16.42
N LEU A 47 1.60 4.30 -15.28
CA LEU A 47 1.77 4.94 -13.98
C LEU A 47 3.25 5.20 -13.72
N SER A 48 3.54 6.41 -13.22
CA SER A 48 4.83 6.68 -12.61
C SER A 48 4.93 5.98 -11.25
N ILE A 49 6.15 5.87 -10.71
CA ILE A 49 6.36 5.32 -9.36
C ILE A 49 5.60 6.16 -8.32
N SER A 50 5.61 7.49 -8.44
CA SER A 50 4.88 8.38 -7.54
C SER A 50 3.37 8.15 -7.57
N ASP A 51 2.80 7.90 -8.76
CA ASP A 51 1.37 7.56 -8.86
C ASP A 51 1.05 6.21 -8.19
N VAL A 52 1.97 5.23 -8.32
CA VAL A 52 1.85 3.94 -7.65
C VAL A 52 1.89 4.12 -6.12
N GLU A 53 2.76 4.97 -5.62
CA GLU A 53 2.86 5.29 -4.19
C GLU A 53 1.57 5.94 -3.67
N GLU A 54 1.05 6.97 -4.34
CA GLU A 54 -0.21 7.62 -3.96
C GLU A 54 -1.38 6.62 -3.94
N LYS A 55 -1.55 5.84 -5.01
CA LYS A 55 -2.61 4.82 -5.11
C LYS A 55 -2.45 3.73 -4.04
N ALA A 56 -1.22 3.30 -3.76
CA ALA A 56 -0.93 2.31 -2.72
C ALA A 56 -1.33 2.84 -1.34
N GLN A 57 -0.98 4.08 -1.02
CA GLN A 57 -1.34 4.72 0.25
C GLN A 57 -2.85 4.87 0.39
N GLU A 58 -3.56 5.31 -0.64
CA GLU A 58 -5.02 5.46 -0.63
C GLU A 58 -5.71 4.11 -0.36
N LEU A 59 -5.30 3.07 -1.09
CA LEU A 59 -5.83 1.73 -0.90
C LEU A 59 -5.55 1.19 0.50
N ALA A 60 -4.34 1.43 1.03
CA ALA A 60 -3.99 1.00 2.39
C ALA A 60 -4.86 1.68 3.45
N LYS A 61 -5.08 2.99 3.34
CA LYS A 61 -6.00 3.74 4.24
C LYS A 61 -7.43 3.20 4.16
N ASN A 62 -7.92 2.92 2.96
CA ASN A 62 -9.26 2.37 2.75
C ASN A 62 -9.41 0.97 3.37
N LYS A 63 -8.39 0.10 3.25
CA LYS A 63 -8.37 -1.21 3.91
C LYS A 63 -8.41 -1.08 5.42
N LEU A 64 -7.61 -0.19 6.01
CA LEU A 64 -7.60 0.05 7.45
C LEU A 64 -8.95 0.57 7.94
N LYS A 65 -9.56 1.53 7.22
CA LYS A 65 -10.89 2.06 7.55
C LYS A 65 -11.97 0.96 7.51
N ALA A 66 -11.93 0.10 6.50
CA ALA A 66 -12.85 -1.03 6.37
C ALA A 66 -12.66 -2.05 7.50
N LEU A 67 -11.41 -2.33 7.88
CA LEU A 67 -11.08 -3.23 8.98
C LEU A 67 -11.64 -2.69 10.31
N VAL A 68 -11.40 -1.41 10.62
CA VAL A 68 -11.90 -0.77 11.85
C VAL A 68 -13.43 -0.69 11.87
N ALA A 69 -14.07 -0.40 10.74
CA ALA A 69 -15.54 -0.36 10.65
C ALA A 69 -16.22 -1.73 10.82
N GLY A 70 -15.48 -2.83 10.72
CA GLY A 70 -15.98 -4.18 10.90
C GLY A 70 -15.95 -4.71 12.35
N PHE A 71 -15.39 -3.94 13.29
CA PHE A 71 -15.39 -4.22 14.74
C PHE A 71 -16.52 -3.48 15.45
#